data_AF-A0A530R111-F1
#
_entry.id   AF-A0A530R111-F1
#
_cell.length_a   1.000
_cell.length_b   1.000
_cell.length_c   1.000
_cell.angle_alpha   90.00
_cell.angle_beta   90.00
_cell.angle_gamma   90.00
#
_symmetry.space_group_name_H-M   'P 1'
#
loop_
_entity.id
_entity.type
_entity.pdbx_description
1 polymer ?
#
loop_
_entity_poly.entity_id
_entity_poly.type
_entity_poly.pdbx_seq_one_letter_code
_entity_poly.pdbx_strand_id
1 'polypeptide(L)'
;IDVSNAAHAGCLAFELSSGRRHYVVNAGVDTYGAAEFRPLARATAAHSTATINDTSSARFSHSLRVNDLLGTPLIGGPQHVLCKRTDQQGSQGFLARHDGYVARFGFLHERELKLSTNGNVLAGRDRLLRRGGAAIRNNGRDFVTVRFHIHPDIGLLQDEHCRLVLTAEQADTWVFTCTEVAPEVEESIYFAGLGGPRRSRQIVLAFKASEVSEVHWQLTRTAIAGHPAKS
;
A
#
# COMPACT_ATOMS: atom_id res chain seq x y z
N ILE A 1 2.06 -2.76 -26.03
CA ILE A 1 1.93 -1.28 -26.05
C ILE A 1 0.61 -0.84 -25.39
N ASP A 2 -0.50 -1.57 -25.58
CA ASP A 2 -1.79 -1.22 -24.93
C ASP A 2 -1.79 -1.27 -23.39
N VAL A 3 -1.30 -2.36 -22.78
CA VAL A 3 -1.35 -2.54 -21.32
C VAL A 3 -0.44 -1.55 -20.55
N SER A 4 0.63 -1.06 -21.16
CA SER A 4 1.58 -0.14 -20.50
C SER A 4 1.02 1.28 -20.29
N ASN A 5 -0.03 1.65 -21.02
CA ASN A 5 -0.69 2.95 -20.88
C ASN A 5 -1.67 3.00 -19.70
N ALA A 6 -2.22 1.84 -19.33
CA ALA A 6 -3.11 1.68 -18.18
C ALA A 6 -2.41 1.08 -16.95
N ALA A 7 -1.18 0.57 -17.08
CA ALA A 7 -0.45 -0.04 -15.97
C ALA A 7 -0.01 0.99 -14.91
N HIS A 8 -0.10 0.60 -13.64
CA HIS A 8 0.33 1.39 -12.48
C HIS A 8 1.62 0.82 -11.88
N ALA A 9 2.35 1.64 -11.14
CA ALA A 9 3.51 1.23 -10.34
C ALA A 9 3.10 0.62 -8.97
N GLY A 10 1.97 -0.09 -8.92
CA GLY A 10 1.34 -0.61 -7.70
C GLY A 10 1.71 -2.05 -7.35
N CYS A 11 2.91 -2.53 -7.72
CA CYS A 11 3.31 -3.91 -7.44
C CYS A 11 3.26 -4.20 -5.91
N LEU A 12 2.66 -5.33 -5.54
CA LEU A 12 2.40 -5.75 -4.15
C LEU A 12 1.45 -4.86 -3.34
N ALA A 13 0.74 -3.95 -4.00
CA ALA A 13 -0.39 -3.26 -3.37
C ALA A 13 -1.55 -4.22 -3.11
N PHE A 14 -2.39 -3.88 -2.13
CA PHE A 14 -3.58 -4.64 -1.79
C PHE A 14 -4.73 -3.70 -1.43
N GLU A 15 -5.93 -4.26 -1.35
CA GLU A 15 -7.13 -3.59 -0.84
C GLU A 15 -7.77 -4.49 0.22
N LEU A 16 -8.42 -3.89 1.21
CA LEU A 16 -9.16 -4.59 2.25
C LEU A 16 -10.58 -4.05 2.30
N SER A 17 -11.55 -4.95 2.16
CA SER A 17 -12.96 -4.69 2.41
C SER A 17 -13.46 -5.57 3.55
N SER A 18 -14.45 -5.06 4.29
CA SER A 18 -15.17 -5.81 5.31
C SER A 18 -16.64 -5.44 5.27
N GLY A 19 -17.50 -6.47 5.14
CA GLY A 19 -18.91 -6.28 4.81
C GLY A 19 -19.06 -5.52 3.48
N ARG A 20 -19.82 -4.41 3.50
CA ARG A 20 -20.09 -3.58 2.31
C ARG A 20 -19.18 -2.35 2.19
N ARG A 21 -18.10 -2.29 2.99
CA ARG A 21 -17.21 -1.13 3.06
C ARG A 21 -15.79 -1.49 2.65
N HIS A 22 -15.15 -0.59 1.91
CA HIS A 22 -13.72 -0.64 1.62
C HIS A 22 -12.98 0.16 2.69
N TYR A 23 -11.95 -0.42 3.29
CA TYR A 23 -11.13 0.20 4.35
C TYR A 23 -9.81 0.68 3.78
N VAL A 24 -8.97 -0.27 3.37
CA VAL A 24 -7.72 0.02 2.67
C VAL A 24 -7.98 -0.08 1.18
N VAL A 25 -7.62 0.95 0.44
CA VAL A 25 -7.78 1.06 -1.02
C VAL A 25 -6.46 1.45 -1.66
N ASN A 26 -6.43 1.53 -2.98
CA ASN A 26 -5.47 2.37 -3.68
C ASN A 26 -6.11 3.73 -4.00
N ALA A 27 -5.32 4.75 -4.31
CA ALA A 27 -5.87 6.05 -4.72
C ALA A 27 -6.76 5.92 -5.96
N GLY A 28 -6.53 4.89 -6.78
CA GLY A 28 -7.29 4.60 -7.98
C GLY A 28 -6.95 5.56 -9.11
N VAL A 29 -7.62 5.37 -10.25
CA VAL A 29 -7.58 6.30 -11.39
C VAL A 29 -9.01 6.50 -11.88
N ASP A 30 -9.39 7.75 -12.09
CA ASP A 30 -10.58 8.05 -12.87
C ASP A 30 -10.20 8.08 -14.35
N THR A 31 -10.55 7.03 -15.07
CA THR A 31 -10.24 6.90 -16.51
C THR A 31 -10.93 7.97 -17.35
N TYR A 32 -12.07 8.49 -16.88
CA TYR A 32 -12.86 9.55 -17.52
C TYR A 32 -12.63 10.93 -16.88
N GLY A 33 -11.85 11.00 -15.81
CA GLY A 33 -11.50 12.22 -15.10
C GLY A 33 -10.39 13.03 -15.78
N ALA A 34 -9.99 14.12 -15.12
CA ALA A 34 -8.96 15.01 -15.66
C ALA A 34 -7.63 14.26 -15.89
N ALA A 35 -7.14 14.28 -17.14
CA ALA A 35 -5.97 13.52 -17.57
C ALA A 35 -4.69 13.90 -16.81
N GLU A 36 -4.63 15.11 -16.24
CA GLU A 36 -3.53 15.63 -15.42
C GLU A 36 -3.26 14.82 -14.15
N PHE A 37 -4.27 14.15 -13.58
CA PHE A 37 -4.09 13.32 -12.39
C PHE A 37 -3.51 11.93 -12.70
N ARG A 38 -3.58 11.50 -13.96
CA ARG A 38 -3.21 10.14 -14.37
C ARG A 38 -1.76 9.78 -14.04
N PRO A 39 -0.74 10.65 -14.22
CA PRO A 39 0.63 10.33 -13.82
C PRO A 39 0.78 10.11 -12.30
N LEU A 40 0.13 10.94 -11.48
CA LEU A 40 0.18 10.85 -10.01
C LEU A 40 -0.54 9.59 -9.51
N ALA A 41 -1.75 9.35 -10.01
CA ALA A 41 -2.57 8.17 -9.70
C ALA A 41 -1.86 6.83 -10.01
N ARG A 42 -0.91 6.86 -10.95
CA ARG A 42 -0.16 5.68 -11.40
C ARG A 42 1.15 5.46 -10.65
N ALA A 43 1.62 6.44 -9.87
CA ALA A 43 2.84 6.32 -9.09
C ALA A 43 2.68 5.32 -7.93
N THR A 44 3.78 4.74 -7.45
CA THR A 44 3.74 3.79 -6.32
C THR A 44 3.21 4.45 -5.04
N ALA A 45 3.48 5.75 -4.84
CA ALA A 45 2.97 6.52 -3.70
C ALA A 45 1.43 6.67 -3.66
N ALA A 46 0.74 6.33 -4.75
CA ALA A 46 -0.72 6.31 -4.84
C ALA A 46 -1.32 4.91 -4.57
N HIS A 47 -0.50 3.96 -4.12
CA HIS A 47 -0.89 2.57 -3.87
C HIS A 47 -0.49 2.14 -2.46
N SER A 48 -1.27 1.22 -1.90
CA SER A 48 -1.05 0.68 -0.55
C SER A 48 0.11 -0.32 -0.53
N THR A 49 1.34 0.17 -0.74
CA THR A 49 2.61 -0.58 -0.86
C THR A 49 3.80 0.31 -0.47
N ALA A 50 5.03 -0.18 -0.63
CA ALA A 50 6.25 0.52 -0.22
C ALA A 50 6.93 1.33 -1.34
N THR A 51 7.40 2.54 -1.02
CA THR A 51 8.39 3.30 -1.81
C THR A 51 9.77 3.31 -1.12
N ILE A 52 10.82 3.54 -1.91
CA ILE A 52 12.19 3.75 -1.41
C ILE A 52 12.70 5.11 -1.89
N ASN A 53 13.09 5.99 -0.97
CA ASN A 53 13.38 7.41 -1.18
C ASN A 53 12.34 8.06 -2.10
N ASP A 54 11.06 7.83 -1.77
CA ASP A 54 9.90 8.31 -2.52
C ASP A 54 9.92 8.02 -4.04
N THR A 55 10.61 6.96 -4.43
CA THR A 55 10.73 6.56 -5.83
C THR A 55 9.74 5.44 -6.13
N SER A 56 9.09 5.50 -7.29
CA SER A 56 8.22 4.43 -7.77
C SER A 56 8.99 3.17 -8.17
N SER A 57 8.39 2.00 -7.93
CA SER A 57 8.92 0.69 -8.32
C SER A 57 8.99 0.50 -9.84
N ALA A 58 8.22 1.31 -10.58
CA ALA A 58 8.22 1.38 -12.03
C ALA A 58 8.59 2.79 -12.54
N ARG A 59 9.00 2.86 -13.80
CA ARG A 59 9.41 4.05 -14.53
C ARG A 59 8.35 4.40 -15.57
N PHE A 60 8.08 5.69 -15.69
CA PHE A 60 7.21 6.24 -16.71
C PHE A 60 8.01 7.08 -17.72
N SER A 61 7.60 7.10 -18.98
CA SER A 61 8.11 8.08 -19.95
C SER A 61 7.41 9.40 -19.73
N HIS A 62 8.17 10.48 -19.59
CA HIS A 62 7.64 11.84 -19.42
C HIS A 62 8.01 12.79 -20.56
N SER A 63 8.52 12.27 -21.69
CA SER A 63 8.86 13.13 -22.83
C SER A 63 7.59 13.75 -23.43
N LEU A 64 7.51 15.09 -23.43
CA LEU A 64 6.36 15.87 -23.91
C LEU A 64 5.86 15.40 -25.29
N ARG A 65 6.78 15.18 -26.25
CA ARG A 65 6.47 14.67 -27.60
C ARG A 65 5.82 13.28 -27.64
N VAL A 66 6.10 12.43 -26.65
CA VAL A 66 5.51 11.08 -26.55
C VAL A 66 4.22 11.12 -25.73
N ASN A 67 4.13 12.03 -24.76
CA ASN A 67 2.95 12.20 -23.92
C ASN A 67 1.72 12.64 -24.73
N ASP A 68 1.91 13.56 -25.68
CA ASP A 68 0.83 14.06 -26.53
C ASP A 68 0.30 13.00 -27.51
N LEU A 69 1.09 11.96 -27.81
CA LEU A 69 0.76 10.92 -28.79
C LEU A 69 0.31 9.60 -28.14
N LEU A 70 0.87 9.23 -26.99
CA LEU A 70 0.73 7.91 -26.36
C LEU A 70 0.41 7.96 -24.85
N GLY A 71 0.28 9.15 -24.25
CA GLY A 71 0.18 9.33 -22.81
C GLY A 71 1.51 9.05 -22.08
N THR A 72 1.45 8.65 -20.81
CA THR A 72 2.64 8.44 -19.95
C THR A 72 2.94 6.93 -19.81
N PRO A 73 3.46 6.22 -20.82
CA PRO A 73 3.61 4.77 -20.77
C PRO A 73 4.59 4.35 -19.69
N LEU A 74 4.33 3.20 -19.09
CA LEU A 74 5.29 2.51 -18.22
C LEU A 74 6.42 1.95 -19.11
N ILE A 75 7.64 2.43 -18.92
CA ILE A 75 8.84 2.09 -19.71
C ILE A 75 9.82 1.16 -18.99
N GLY A 76 9.52 0.83 -17.74
CA GLY A 76 10.30 -0.10 -16.95
C GLY A 76 9.60 -0.35 -15.62
N GLY A 77 9.88 -1.48 -15.00
CA GLY A 77 9.28 -1.90 -13.74
C GLY A 77 9.93 -3.19 -13.25
N PRO A 78 9.38 -3.79 -12.19
CA PRO A 78 9.87 -5.08 -11.73
C PRO A 78 9.91 -6.09 -12.87
N GLN A 79 11.06 -6.75 -13.02
CA GLN A 79 11.28 -7.80 -14.04
C GLN A 79 11.08 -9.19 -13.45
N HIS A 80 11.34 -9.33 -12.15
CA HIS A 80 11.17 -10.57 -11.41
C HIS A 80 10.21 -10.34 -10.25
N VAL A 81 9.01 -10.92 -10.35
CA VAL A 81 8.02 -10.95 -9.28
C VAL A 81 7.78 -12.40 -8.87
N LEU A 82 8.24 -12.74 -7.67
CA LEU A 82 7.98 -14.05 -7.06
C LEU A 82 6.73 -13.97 -6.22
N CYS A 83 5.92 -15.03 -6.21
CA CYS A 83 4.76 -15.18 -5.34
C CYS A 83 4.66 -16.64 -4.90
N LYS A 84 4.50 -16.85 -3.60
CA LYS A 84 4.36 -18.16 -2.97
C LYS A 84 3.20 -18.12 -1.98
N ARG A 85 2.25 -19.02 -2.16
CA ARG A 85 1.15 -19.23 -1.20
C ARG A 85 1.68 -19.86 0.10
N THR A 86 1.20 -19.39 1.24
CA THR A 86 1.67 -19.76 2.59
C THR A 86 0.52 -20.16 3.53
N ASP A 87 -0.55 -20.73 2.98
CA ASP A 87 -1.70 -21.22 3.75
C ASP A 87 -1.27 -22.20 4.87
N GLN A 88 -1.88 -22.04 6.03
CA GLN A 88 -1.64 -22.85 7.22
C GLN A 88 -2.98 -23.13 7.94
N GLN A 89 -2.99 -24.07 8.87
CA GLN A 89 -4.17 -24.27 9.71
C GLN A 89 -4.52 -22.96 10.45
N GLY A 90 -5.73 -22.45 10.25
CA GLY A 90 -6.22 -21.21 10.86
C GLY A 90 -5.95 -19.91 10.08
N SER A 91 -5.32 -19.98 8.89
CA SER A 91 -5.03 -18.77 8.10
C SER A 91 -4.73 -19.05 6.62
N GLN A 92 -5.05 -18.10 5.76
CA GLN A 92 -4.63 -18.08 4.36
C GLN A 92 -3.62 -16.97 4.15
N GLY A 93 -2.65 -17.16 3.24
CA GLY A 93 -1.63 -16.15 3.05
C GLY A 93 -0.77 -16.34 1.83
N PHE A 94 0.05 -15.33 1.55
CA PHE A 94 1.07 -15.39 0.53
C PHE A 94 2.26 -14.51 0.91
N LEU A 95 3.42 -14.87 0.36
CA LEU A 95 4.62 -14.07 0.33
C LEU A 95 4.93 -13.75 -1.13
N ALA A 96 5.13 -12.47 -1.43
CA ALA A 96 5.51 -12.01 -2.75
C ALA A 96 6.66 -11.01 -2.70
N ARG A 97 7.50 -10.99 -3.74
CA ARG A 97 8.71 -10.17 -3.78
C ARG A 97 9.00 -9.66 -5.18
N HIS A 98 9.43 -8.41 -5.28
CA HIS A 98 9.77 -7.79 -6.57
C HIS A 98 11.14 -7.10 -6.56
N ASP A 99 11.70 -6.89 -7.74
CA ASP A 99 13.05 -6.32 -7.94
C ASP A 99 13.07 -4.87 -8.47
N GLY A 100 11.92 -4.21 -8.57
CA GLY A 100 11.80 -2.83 -9.07
C GLY A 100 12.73 -1.79 -8.44
N TYR A 101 13.25 -2.01 -7.23
CA TYR A 101 14.20 -1.12 -6.56
C TYR A 101 15.67 -1.53 -6.67
N VAL A 102 15.98 -2.71 -7.22
CA VAL A 102 17.33 -3.25 -7.25
C VAL A 102 18.27 -2.36 -8.06
N ALA A 103 17.87 -1.97 -9.27
CA ALA A 103 18.76 -1.20 -10.15
C ALA A 103 19.19 0.15 -9.55
N ARG A 104 18.31 0.80 -8.77
CA ARG A 104 18.59 2.12 -8.19
C ARG A 104 19.16 2.05 -6.78
N PHE A 105 18.63 1.18 -5.94
CA PHE A 105 18.90 1.17 -4.50
C PHE A 105 19.51 -0.15 -4.02
N GLY A 106 19.45 -1.21 -4.84
CA GLY A 106 19.94 -2.54 -4.51
C GLY A 106 19.02 -3.32 -3.57
N PHE A 107 17.74 -2.93 -3.49
CA PHE A 107 16.73 -3.58 -2.65
C PHE A 107 15.74 -4.41 -3.46
N LEU A 108 15.42 -5.59 -2.94
CA LEU A 108 14.19 -6.32 -3.22
C LEU A 108 13.17 -5.91 -2.16
N HIS A 109 11.92 -5.68 -2.58
CA HIS A 109 10.81 -5.46 -1.66
C HIS A 109 9.98 -6.75 -1.58
N GLU A 110 9.83 -7.29 -0.38
CA GLU A 110 9.05 -8.48 -0.07
C GLU A 110 7.89 -8.11 0.85
N ARG A 111 6.69 -8.53 0.48
CA ARG A 111 5.49 -8.42 1.29
C ARG A 111 4.91 -9.81 1.57
N GLU A 112 4.61 -10.07 2.82
CA GLU A 112 3.78 -11.20 3.23
C GLU A 112 2.46 -10.68 3.79
N LEU A 113 1.35 -11.30 3.38
CA LEU A 113 0.02 -11.08 3.93
C LEU A 113 -0.56 -12.39 4.43
N LYS A 114 -1.16 -12.35 5.62
CA LYS A 114 -1.79 -13.50 6.28
C LYS A 114 -3.14 -13.08 6.86
N LEU A 115 -4.21 -13.67 6.37
CA LEU A 115 -5.58 -13.45 6.84
C LEU A 115 -6.02 -14.65 7.69
N SER A 116 -6.52 -14.39 8.90
CA SER A 116 -7.12 -15.43 9.75
C SER A 116 -8.35 -16.04 9.09
N THR A 117 -8.65 -17.32 9.36
CA THR A 117 -9.80 -18.01 8.72
C THR A 117 -11.15 -17.33 8.98
N ASN A 118 -11.32 -16.66 10.12
CA ASN A 118 -12.54 -15.88 10.43
C ASN A 118 -12.54 -14.47 9.81
N GLY A 119 -11.49 -14.09 9.07
CA GLY A 119 -11.36 -12.79 8.43
C GLY A 119 -11.18 -11.61 9.38
N ASN A 120 -10.91 -11.84 10.67
CA ASN A 120 -10.85 -10.77 11.67
C ASN A 120 -9.44 -10.20 11.88
N VAL A 121 -8.40 -10.87 11.38
CA VAL A 121 -7.01 -10.40 11.51
C VAL A 121 -6.32 -10.51 10.16
N LEU A 122 -5.91 -9.38 9.61
CA LEU A 122 -4.96 -9.31 8.51
C LEU A 122 -3.62 -8.87 9.08
N ALA A 123 -2.67 -9.80 9.14
CA ALA A 123 -1.29 -9.51 9.47
C ALA A 123 -0.48 -9.30 8.18
N GLY A 124 0.37 -8.29 8.17
CA GLY A 124 1.27 -8.01 7.07
C GLY A 124 2.69 -7.77 7.54
N ARG A 125 3.62 -8.11 6.65
CA ARG A 125 5.05 -7.97 6.89
C ARG A 125 5.70 -7.42 5.64
N ASP A 126 6.36 -6.27 5.75
CA ASP A 126 7.10 -5.64 4.67
C ASP A 126 8.61 -5.69 4.98
N ARG A 127 9.39 -6.31 4.09
CA ARG A 127 10.83 -6.52 4.26
C ARG A 127 11.61 -5.95 3.08
N LEU A 128 12.72 -5.29 3.39
CA LEU A 128 13.70 -4.84 2.42
C LEU A 128 14.90 -5.77 2.47
N LEU A 129 15.24 -6.36 1.32
CA LEU A 129 16.29 -7.37 1.20
C LEU A 129 17.36 -6.91 0.23
N ARG A 130 18.63 -7.18 0.51
CA ARG A 130 19.71 -7.11 -0.50
C ARG A 130 19.89 -8.47 -1.17
N ARG A 131 20.32 -8.46 -2.44
CA ARG A 131 20.74 -9.69 -3.12
C ARG A 131 21.87 -10.37 -2.33
N GLY A 132 21.78 -11.69 -2.19
CA GLY A 132 22.76 -12.47 -1.43
C GLY A 132 22.74 -12.24 0.08
N GLY A 133 21.72 -11.56 0.63
CA GLY A 133 21.59 -11.34 2.08
C GLY A 133 22.60 -10.34 2.64
N ALA A 134 23.21 -9.49 1.81
CA ALA A 134 24.16 -8.48 2.27
C ALA A 134 23.53 -7.50 3.26
N ALA A 135 24.31 -7.03 4.23
CA ALA A 135 23.86 -6.03 5.18
C ALA A 135 23.40 -4.73 4.49
N ILE A 136 22.35 -4.12 5.03
CA ILE A 136 21.84 -2.83 4.54
C ILE A 136 22.67 -1.72 5.17
N ARG A 137 23.41 -0.98 4.34
CA ARG A 137 24.22 0.15 4.78
C ARG A 137 23.39 1.42 4.85
N ASN A 138 23.56 2.19 5.92
CA ASN A 138 23.06 3.55 6.02
C ASN A 138 23.89 4.46 5.09
N ASN A 139 23.40 4.68 3.88
CA ASN A 139 24.06 5.51 2.86
C ASN A 139 23.17 6.68 2.40
N GLY A 140 22.12 6.99 3.18
CA GLY A 140 21.14 8.02 2.85
C GLY A 140 20.22 7.67 1.68
N ARG A 141 20.21 6.41 1.23
CA ARG A 141 19.41 5.95 0.09
C ARG A 141 18.53 4.76 0.44
N ASP A 142 18.18 4.64 1.71
CA ASP A 142 17.46 3.51 2.29
C ASP A 142 16.21 3.95 3.07
N PHE A 143 15.73 5.17 2.86
CA PHE A 143 14.45 5.61 3.42
C PHE A 143 13.31 4.85 2.77
N VAL A 144 12.43 4.27 3.58
CA VAL A 144 11.28 3.47 3.17
C VAL A 144 10.01 4.16 3.67
N THR A 145 9.00 4.15 2.81
CA THR A 145 7.66 4.61 3.19
C THR A 145 6.63 3.58 2.76
N VAL A 146 6.01 2.89 3.72
CA VAL A 146 4.89 1.98 3.47
C VAL A 146 3.60 2.74 3.69
N ARG A 147 2.72 2.74 2.68
CA ARG A 147 1.45 3.48 2.71
C ARG A 147 0.25 2.55 2.75
N PHE A 148 -0.81 3.01 3.40
CA PHE A 148 -2.13 2.41 3.38
C PHE A 148 -3.15 3.51 3.14
N HIS A 149 -3.67 3.62 1.92
CA HIS A 149 -4.68 4.63 1.61
C HIS A 149 -6.02 4.21 2.18
N ILE A 150 -6.64 5.09 2.95
CA ILE A 150 -7.94 4.84 3.58
C ILE A 150 -9.04 5.39 2.69
N HIS A 151 -10.08 4.59 2.47
CA HIS A 151 -11.22 5.02 1.66
C HIS A 151 -11.87 6.29 2.27
N PRO A 152 -12.27 7.28 1.47
CA PRO A 152 -12.81 8.56 1.99
C PRO A 152 -14.02 8.44 2.94
N ASP A 153 -14.79 7.36 2.82
CA ASP A 153 -15.98 7.13 3.67
C ASP A 153 -15.63 6.47 5.02
N ILE A 154 -14.36 6.16 5.26
CA ILE A 154 -13.88 5.56 6.50
C ILE A 154 -13.21 6.63 7.36
N GLY A 155 -13.73 6.79 8.58
CA GLY A 155 -13.11 7.57 9.62
C GLY A 155 -11.82 6.90 10.08
N LEU A 156 -10.75 7.70 10.20
CA LEU A 156 -9.47 7.31 10.79
C LEU A 156 -9.28 8.15 12.05
N LEU A 157 -9.21 7.49 13.21
CA LEU A 157 -9.14 8.09 14.53
C LEU A 157 -7.97 7.46 15.31
N GLN A 158 -7.59 8.05 16.43
CA GLN A 158 -6.63 7.47 17.37
C GLN A 158 -7.35 7.17 18.69
N ASP A 159 -7.14 5.99 19.25
CA ASP A 159 -7.69 5.62 20.56
C ASP A 159 -6.78 6.04 21.73
N GLU A 160 -7.22 5.76 22.95
CA GLU A 160 -6.50 6.08 24.20
C GLU A 160 -5.13 5.40 24.31
N HIS A 161 -4.89 4.33 23.55
CA HIS A 161 -3.63 3.60 23.51
C HIS A 161 -2.78 3.97 22.29
N CYS A 162 -3.08 5.11 21.66
CA CYS A 162 -2.43 5.59 20.45
C CYS A 162 -2.54 4.65 19.24
N ARG A 163 -3.52 3.75 19.21
CA ARG A 163 -3.76 2.87 18.05
C ARG A 163 -4.65 3.57 17.05
N LEU A 164 -4.44 3.31 15.77
CA LEU A 164 -5.25 3.90 14.71
C LEU A 164 -6.52 3.07 14.48
N VAL A 165 -7.68 3.69 14.62
CA VAL A 165 -9.00 3.06 14.49
C VAL A 165 -9.66 3.49 13.20
N LEU A 166 -10.05 2.52 12.39
CA LEU A 166 -10.80 2.69 11.14
C LEU A 166 -12.26 2.30 11.38
N THR A 167 -13.18 3.23 11.17
CA THR A 167 -14.60 3.03 11.46
C THR A 167 -15.51 3.81 10.51
N ALA A 168 -16.75 3.35 10.36
CA ALA A 168 -17.80 4.07 9.64
C ALA A 168 -19.18 3.70 10.21
N GLU A 169 -20.19 4.49 9.88
CA GLU A 169 -21.57 4.21 10.31
C GLU A 169 -22.05 2.87 9.76
N GLN A 170 -22.62 2.04 10.66
CA GLN A 170 -23.10 0.69 10.37
C GLN A 170 -22.04 -0.18 9.68
N ALA A 171 -20.78 0.02 10.04
CA ALA A 171 -19.64 -0.71 9.50
C ALA A 171 -18.84 -1.38 10.63
N ASP A 172 -17.99 -2.30 10.24
CA ASP A 172 -17.05 -2.91 11.16
C ASP A 172 -16.03 -1.89 11.67
N THR A 173 -15.50 -2.13 12.85
CA THR A 173 -14.37 -1.34 13.35
C THR A 173 -13.10 -2.15 13.25
N TRP A 174 -12.07 -1.56 12.68
CA TRP A 174 -10.75 -2.14 12.53
C TRP A 174 -9.72 -1.30 13.26
N VAL A 175 -8.73 -1.95 13.86
CA VAL A 175 -7.61 -1.28 14.52
C VAL A 175 -6.33 -1.64 13.78
N PHE A 176 -5.56 -0.63 13.40
CA PHE A 176 -4.23 -0.77 12.80
C PHE A 176 -3.15 -0.61 13.88
N THR A 177 -2.19 -1.53 13.89
CA THR A 177 -1.00 -1.47 14.73
C THR A 177 0.25 -1.82 13.92
N CYS A 178 1.40 -1.33 14.37
CA CYS A 178 2.72 -1.69 13.87
C CYS A 178 3.67 -1.79 15.06
N THR A 179 4.58 -2.76 15.05
CA THR A 179 5.44 -3.05 16.21
C THR A 179 6.72 -2.22 16.21
N GLU A 180 7.36 -2.08 15.06
CA GLU A 180 8.70 -1.52 14.93
C GLU A 180 8.70 -0.01 14.68
N VAL A 181 7.62 0.53 14.10
CA VAL A 181 7.54 1.92 13.65
C VAL A 181 6.20 2.50 14.06
N ALA A 182 6.21 3.70 14.64
CA ALA A 182 5.00 4.42 14.99
C ALA A 182 4.21 4.77 13.71
N PRO A 183 2.93 4.38 13.59
CA PRO A 183 2.11 4.75 12.44
C PRO A 183 1.73 6.23 12.48
N GLU A 184 1.91 6.92 11.36
CA GLU A 184 1.51 8.32 11.19
C GLU A 184 0.30 8.45 10.24
N VAL A 185 -0.47 9.53 10.40
CA VAL A 185 -1.61 9.84 9.54
C VAL A 185 -1.26 11.02 8.65
N GLU A 186 -1.30 10.81 7.34
CA GLU A 186 -1.06 11.85 6.34
C GLU A 186 -2.31 12.11 5.48
N GLU A 187 -2.36 13.29 4.85
CA GLU A 187 -3.35 13.57 3.80
C GLU A 187 -3.11 12.68 2.58
N SER A 188 -4.21 12.32 1.91
CA SER A 188 -4.20 11.53 0.68
C SER A 188 -5.32 12.00 -0.25
N ILE A 189 -5.29 11.53 -1.49
CA ILE A 189 -6.35 11.76 -2.48
C ILE A 189 -6.85 10.41 -2.97
N TYR A 190 -8.16 10.27 -3.09
CA TYR A 190 -8.83 9.16 -3.74
C TYR A 190 -9.40 9.64 -5.08
N PHE A 191 -8.75 9.25 -6.17
CA PHE A 191 -9.08 9.69 -7.53
C PHE A 191 -10.33 9.00 -8.09
N ALA A 192 -10.64 7.77 -7.68
CA ALA A 192 -11.75 6.98 -8.22
C ALA A 192 -13.13 7.31 -7.62
N GLY A 193 -13.35 8.56 -7.20
CA GLY A 193 -14.65 9.03 -6.71
C GLY A 193 -15.63 9.29 -7.85
N LEU A 194 -16.91 8.95 -7.68
CA LEU A 194 -17.95 9.16 -8.72
C LEU A 194 -18.12 10.62 -9.13
N GLY A 195 -17.87 11.57 -8.22
CA GLY A 195 -17.89 13.01 -8.48
C GLY A 195 -16.51 13.61 -8.75
N GLY A 196 -15.51 12.80 -9.05
CA GLY A 196 -14.11 13.19 -9.17
C GLY A 196 -13.28 12.96 -7.90
N PRO A 197 -12.04 13.48 -7.87
CA PRO A 197 -11.11 13.24 -6.77
C PRO A 197 -11.64 13.73 -5.42
N ARG A 198 -11.50 12.89 -4.40
CA ARG A 198 -11.92 13.18 -3.02
C ARG A 198 -10.70 13.25 -2.11
N ARG A 199 -10.69 14.18 -1.16
CA ARG A 199 -9.72 14.15 -0.05
C ARG A 199 -9.92 12.85 0.74
N SER A 200 -8.80 12.24 1.13
CA SER A 200 -8.76 11.07 1.99
C SER A 200 -7.58 11.17 2.95
N ARG A 201 -7.34 10.10 3.70
CA ARG A 201 -6.18 9.98 4.59
C ARG A 201 -5.45 8.69 4.28
N GLN A 202 -4.20 8.60 4.70
CA GLN A 202 -3.41 7.39 4.62
C GLN A 202 -2.68 7.16 5.94
N ILE A 203 -2.44 5.89 6.24
CA ILE A 203 -1.52 5.48 7.31
C ILE A 203 -0.15 5.31 6.68
N VAL A 204 0.88 5.86 7.32
CA VAL A 204 2.26 5.83 6.85
C VAL A 204 3.17 5.20 7.89
N LEU A 205 4.00 4.25 7.45
CA LEU A 205 5.15 3.75 8.19
C LEU A 205 6.41 4.25 7.49
N ALA A 206 7.14 5.14 8.15
CA ALA A 206 8.36 5.75 7.63
C ALA A 206 9.58 5.32 8.46
N PHE A 207 10.60 4.77 7.80
CA PHE A 207 11.79 4.24 8.48
C PHE A 207 12.98 4.14 7.53
N LYS A 208 14.18 3.94 8.08
CA LYS A 208 15.37 3.57 7.30
C LYS A 208 15.57 2.08 7.30
N ALA A 209 15.76 1.47 6.12
CA ALA A 209 15.96 0.04 6.00
C ALA A 209 17.27 -0.45 6.66
N SER A 210 18.25 0.44 6.87
CA SER A 210 19.47 0.14 7.65
C SER A 210 19.25 0.08 9.16
N GLU A 211 18.17 0.66 9.66
CA GLU A 211 17.80 0.67 11.09
C GLU A 211 16.71 -0.39 11.37
N VAL A 212 15.72 -0.48 10.48
CA VAL A 212 14.60 -1.41 10.54
C VAL A 212 14.45 -2.06 9.16
N SER A 213 14.94 -3.29 8.99
CA SER A 213 14.86 -3.98 7.70
C SER A 213 13.50 -4.60 7.40
N GLU A 214 12.63 -4.67 8.41
CA GLU A 214 11.33 -5.31 8.37
C GLU A 214 10.36 -4.63 9.35
N VAL A 215 9.10 -4.47 8.92
CA VAL A 215 8.00 -4.00 9.76
C VAL A 215 6.86 -5.02 9.75
N HIS A 216 6.25 -5.23 10.92
CA HIS A 216 5.08 -6.06 11.12
C HIS A 216 3.89 -5.18 11.49
N TRP A 217 2.89 -5.17 10.63
CA TRP A 217 1.65 -4.43 10.82
C TRP A 217 0.45 -5.36 10.88
N GLN A 218 -0.60 -4.94 11.56
CA GLN A 218 -1.82 -5.74 11.73
C GLN A 218 -3.05 -4.86 11.64
N LEU A 219 -4.05 -5.33 10.90
CA LEU A 219 -5.43 -4.84 10.93
C LEU A 219 -6.27 -5.87 11.67
N THR A 220 -6.89 -5.47 12.78
CA THR A 220 -7.73 -6.33 13.62
C THR A 220 -9.14 -5.80 13.70
N ARG A 221 -10.13 -6.61 13.31
CA ARG A 221 -11.55 -6.28 13.45
C ARG A 221 -11.97 -6.43 14.91
N THR A 222 -12.35 -5.32 15.54
CA THR A 222 -12.73 -5.26 16.97
C THR A 222 -14.23 -5.17 17.19
N ALA A 223 -15.00 -4.73 16.19
CA ALA A 223 -16.46 -4.70 16.24
C ALA A 223 -17.06 -5.10 14.88
N ILE A 224 -18.22 -5.77 14.93
CA ILE A 224 -18.98 -6.22 13.76
C ILE A 224 -20.24 -5.35 13.65
N ALA A 225 -20.49 -4.78 12.46
CA ALA A 225 -21.70 -4.03 12.20
C ALA A 225 -22.97 -4.86 12.50
N GLY A 226 -23.95 -4.26 13.20
CA GLY A 226 -25.26 -4.87 13.43
C GLY A 226 -25.36 -5.87 14.59
N HIS A 227 -24.30 -6.06 15.39
CA HIS A 227 -24.41 -6.70 16.71
C HIS A 227 -24.27 -5.62 17.78
N PRO A 228 -25.29 -5.40 18.65
CA PRO A 228 -25.09 -4.54 19.81
C PRO A 228 -23.96 -5.11 20.66
N ALA A 229 -23.10 -4.24 21.20
CA ALA A 229 -22.15 -4.64 22.23
C ALA A 229 -22.94 -5.37 23.32
N LYS A 230 -22.47 -6.57 23.71
CA LYS A 230 -23.05 -7.24 24.88
C LYS A 230 -22.82 -6.30 26.07
N SER A 231 -23.92 -5.72 26.57
CA SER A 231 -23.99 -5.02 27.86
C SER A 231 -23.56 -5.94 28.99
#